data_AF-A0A2J6P3E1-F1
#
_entry.id   AF-A0A2J6P3E1-F1
#
_cell.length_a   1.000
_cell.length_b   1.000
_cell.length_c   1.000
_cell.angle_alpha   90.00
_cell.angle_beta   90.00
_cell.angle_gamma   90.00
#
_symmetry.space_group_name_H-M   'P 1'
#
loop_
_entity.id
_entity.type
_entity.pdbx_description
1 polymer ?
#
loop_
_entity_poly.entity_id
_entity_poly.type
_entity_poly.pdbx_seq_one_letter_code
_entity_poly.pdbx_strand_id
1 'polypeptide(L)'
;MSKLKIYNLKDIEMMTLREFNYRMWALEYEQLDKDMEMYKLAFAIRDAQAEQKVKGGKKGEMEYKFSNADEIIDYQANVKRLNKGEPLKFGSESKFEDNKPNKDLLQMIANFNKK
;
A
#
# COMPACT_ATOMS: atom_id res chain seq x y z
N MET A 1 -11.55 -21.68 6.19
CA MET A 1 -12.27 -20.55 6.82
C MET A 1 -11.32 -19.72 7.67
N SER A 2 -10.68 -18.69 7.14
CA SER A 2 -9.85 -17.80 7.97
C SER A 2 -9.82 -16.33 7.56
N LYS A 3 -10.35 -15.96 6.39
CA LYS A 3 -10.44 -14.54 5.99
C LYS A 3 -11.60 -13.79 6.63
N LEU A 4 -12.73 -14.45 6.87
CA LEU A 4 -13.92 -13.82 7.43
C LEU A 4 -13.90 -13.68 8.97
N LYS A 5 -12.89 -14.26 9.65
CA LYS A 5 -12.91 -14.51 11.12
C LYS A 5 -14.20 -15.18 11.62
N ILE A 6 -14.90 -15.91 10.75
CA ILE A 6 -16.06 -16.74 11.11
C ILE A 6 -15.56 -18.17 11.23
N TYR A 7 -15.57 -18.68 12.45
CA TYR A 7 -15.04 -19.99 12.80
C TYR A 7 -16.12 -21.08 12.85
N ASN A 8 -17.40 -20.68 12.73
CA ASN A 8 -18.55 -21.57 12.81
C ASN A 8 -19.31 -21.58 11.47
N LEU A 9 -19.42 -22.74 10.84
CA LEU A 9 -20.14 -22.94 9.56
C LEU A 9 -21.59 -22.45 9.63
N LYS A 10 -22.28 -22.74 10.73
CA LYS A 10 -23.72 -22.43 10.88
C LYS A 10 -23.98 -20.92 10.85
N ASP A 11 -23.04 -20.13 11.36
CA ASP A 11 -23.17 -18.67 11.38
C ASP A 11 -22.95 -18.06 9.99
N ILE A 12 -22.22 -18.76 9.10
CA ILE A 12 -22.06 -18.37 7.69
C ILE A 12 -23.33 -18.70 6.91
N GLU A 13 -23.87 -19.90 7.11
CA GLU A 13 -25.05 -20.39 6.40
C GLU A 13 -26.32 -19.60 6.73
N MET A 14 -26.41 -19.08 7.96
CA MET A 14 -27.53 -18.23 8.40
C MET A 14 -27.33 -16.74 8.11
N MET A 15 -26.19 -16.33 7.54
CA MET A 15 -25.88 -14.93 7.32
C MET A 15 -26.69 -14.37 6.15
N THR A 16 -27.36 -13.25 6.38
CA THR A 16 -27.99 -12.52 5.28
C THR A 16 -26.92 -11.88 4.39
N LEU A 17 -27.23 -11.67 3.11
CA LEU A 17 -26.32 -10.99 2.17
C LEU A 17 -25.87 -9.61 2.69
N ARG A 18 -26.74 -8.93 3.45
CA ARG A 18 -26.45 -7.64 4.07
C ARG A 18 -25.43 -7.74 5.19
N GLU A 19 -25.59 -8.70 6.10
CA GLU A 19 -24.64 -8.95 7.19
C GLU A 19 -23.29 -9.39 6.65
N PHE A 20 -23.28 -10.20 5.60
CA PHE A 20 -22.07 -10.58 4.89
C PHE A 20 -21.33 -9.36 4.34
N ASN A 21 -22.04 -8.44 3.66
CA ASN A 21 -21.44 -7.23 3.11
C ASN A 21 -20.86 -6.31 4.19
N TYR A 22 -21.56 -6.10 5.32
CA TYR A 22 -21.01 -5.31 6.41
C TYR A 22 -19.76 -5.93 7.03
N ARG A 23 -19.72 -7.27 7.16
CA ARG A 23 -18.52 -7.95 7.67
C ARG A 23 -17.35 -7.88 6.69
N MET A 24 -17.63 -7.99 5.39
CA MET A 24 -16.61 -7.79 4.36
C MET A 24 -16.03 -6.37 4.41
N TRP A 25 -16.88 -5.35 4.52
CA TRP A 25 -16.42 -3.97 4.69
C TRP A 25 -15.58 -3.80 5.95
N ALA A 26 -16.03 -4.30 7.10
CA ALA A 26 -15.25 -4.24 8.34
C ALA A 26 -13.86 -4.88 8.19
N LEU A 27 -13.78 -6.00 7.46
CA LEU A 27 -12.52 -6.68 7.17
C LEU A 27 -11.58 -5.86 6.28
N GLU A 28 -12.10 -5.08 5.34
CA GLU A 28 -11.29 -4.19 4.51
C GLU A 28 -10.65 -3.08 5.34
N TYR A 29 -11.36 -2.53 6.34
CA TYR A 29 -10.76 -1.58 7.29
C TYR A 29 -9.73 -2.25 8.20
N GLU A 30 -10.01 -3.44 8.75
CA GLU A 30 -9.03 -4.16 9.56
C GLU A 30 -7.76 -4.50 8.78
N GLN A 31 -7.90 -4.80 7.48
CA GLN A 31 -6.74 -5.06 6.62
C GLN A 31 -5.92 -3.78 6.41
N LEU A 32 -6.58 -2.64 6.18
CA LEU A 32 -5.91 -1.34 6.07
C LEU A 32 -5.14 -0.97 7.34
N ASP A 33 -5.73 -1.21 8.53
CA ASP A 33 -5.06 -0.97 9.82
C ASP A 33 -3.80 -1.83 9.95
N LYS A 34 -3.91 -3.13 9.66
CA LYS A 34 -2.76 -4.06 9.73
C LYS A 34 -1.66 -3.70 8.75
N ASP A 35 -2.01 -3.34 7.52
CA ASP A 35 -1.02 -2.96 6.51
C ASP A 35 -0.25 -1.72 6.98
N MET A 36 -0.95 -0.71 7.50
CA MET A 36 -0.33 0.50 8.05
C MET A 36 0.58 0.19 9.26
N GLU A 37 0.13 -0.63 10.21
CA GLU A 37 0.95 -1.04 11.36
C GLU A 37 2.20 -1.81 10.93
N MET A 38 2.07 -2.71 9.95
CA MET A 38 3.18 -3.47 9.39
C MET A 38 4.23 -2.55 8.76
N TYR A 39 3.80 -1.58 7.96
CA TYR A 39 4.73 -0.62 7.37
C TYR A 39 5.39 0.24 8.45
N LYS A 40 4.64 0.78 9.41
CA LYS A 40 5.21 1.54 10.53
C LYS A 40 6.27 0.74 11.29
N LEU A 41 6.00 -0.53 11.57
CA LEU A 41 6.95 -1.43 12.22
C LEU A 41 8.21 -1.64 11.38
N ALA A 42 8.07 -1.87 10.07
CA ALA A 42 9.20 -2.04 9.17
C ALA A 42 10.11 -0.79 9.15
N PHE A 43 9.52 0.41 9.15
CA PHE A 43 10.26 1.67 9.26
C PHE A 43 10.93 1.84 10.63
N ALA A 44 10.24 1.52 11.72
CA ALA A 44 10.82 1.57 13.06
C ALA A 44 12.03 0.62 13.21
N ILE A 45 11.95 -0.59 12.64
CA ILE A 45 13.07 -1.54 12.60
C ILE A 45 14.23 -0.97 11.78
N ARG A 46 13.96 -0.39 10.61
CA ARG A 46 14.97 0.25 9.76
C ARG A 46 15.72 1.35 10.51
N ASP A 47 14.97 2.24 11.16
CA ASP A 47 15.54 3.40 11.82
C ASP A 47 16.36 2.96 13.06
N ALA A 48 15.87 1.99 13.84
CA ALA A 48 16.63 1.39 14.94
C ALA A 48 17.93 0.70 14.49
N GLN A 49 17.92 0.02 13.32
CA GLN A 49 19.13 -0.56 12.74
C GLN A 49 20.13 0.49 12.25
N ALA A 50 19.65 1.64 11.77
CA ALA A 50 20.50 2.76 11.37
C ALA A 50 21.19 3.41 12.59
N GLU A 51 20.47 3.57 13.71
CA GLU A 51 21.01 4.08 14.97
C GLU A 51 22.08 3.14 15.57
N GLN A 52 21.92 1.82 15.44
CA GLN A 52 22.93 0.86 15.92
C GLN A 52 24.25 0.88 15.15
N LYS A 53 24.30 1.40 13.91
CA LYS A 53 25.54 1.45 13.10
C LYS A 53 26.55 2.53 13.55
N VAL A 54 26.23 3.32 14.58
CA VAL A 54 27.13 4.36 15.12
C VAL A 54 28.17 3.75 16.05
N LYS A 55 29.14 3.02 15.46
CA LYS A 55 30.54 2.83 15.91
C LYS A 55 31.31 2.08 14.80
N GLY A 56 31.65 2.78 13.71
CA GLY A 56 32.75 2.38 12.82
C GLY A 56 32.44 1.80 11.42
N GLY A 57 31.22 1.93 10.88
CA GLY A 57 30.90 1.46 9.51
C GLY A 57 31.07 2.54 8.43
N LYS A 58 31.85 2.25 7.37
CA LYS A 58 31.96 3.12 6.18
C LYS A 58 30.59 3.38 5.55
N LYS A 59 30.29 4.66 5.29
CA LYS A 59 29.09 5.16 4.60
C LYS A 59 29.02 4.60 3.18
N GLY A 60 28.07 3.69 2.95
CA GLY A 60 27.56 3.35 1.62
C GLY A 60 26.14 3.89 1.52
N GLU A 61 25.94 4.82 0.58
CA GLU A 61 24.68 5.52 0.31
C GLU A 61 23.59 4.52 -0.13
N MET A 62 22.77 4.08 0.82
CA MET A 62 21.52 3.40 0.51
C MET A 62 20.42 4.47 0.53
N GLU A 63 20.06 4.97 -0.65
CA GLU A 63 18.86 5.81 -0.79
C GLU A 63 17.62 4.91 -0.79
N TYR A 64 16.80 5.04 0.26
CA TYR A 64 15.52 4.35 0.35
C TYR A 64 14.49 5.09 -0.52
N LYS A 65 13.77 4.35 -1.37
CA LYS A 65 12.71 4.90 -2.25
C LYS A 65 11.58 5.61 -1.49
N PHE A 66 11.34 5.20 -0.24
CA PHE A 66 10.31 5.76 0.62
C PHE A 66 10.92 6.25 1.93
N SER A 67 10.52 7.45 2.35
CA SER A 67 11.01 8.06 3.58
C SER A 67 10.29 7.53 4.82
N ASN A 68 8.99 7.22 4.71
CA ASN A 68 8.12 6.78 5.80
C ASN A 68 6.98 5.85 5.29
N ALA A 69 6.19 5.31 6.23
CA ALA A 69 5.07 4.41 5.92
C ALA A 69 3.92 5.09 5.15
N ASP A 70 3.65 6.36 5.40
CA ASP A 70 2.54 7.11 4.77
C ASP A 70 2.78 7.31 3.26
N GLU A 71 4.04 7.34 2.80
CA GLU A 71 4.36 7.37 1.36
C GLU A 71 4.03 6.06 0.64
N ILE A 72 3.92 4.95 1.38
CA ILE A 72 3.56 3.64 0.84
C ILE A 72 2.05 3.43 0.93
N ILE A 73 1.41 3.91 2.00
CA ILE A 73 -0.03 3.76 2.20
C ILE A 73 -0.61 5.04 2.81
N ASP A 74 -1.28 5.85 2.00
CA ASP A 74 -2.04 6.98 2.54
C ASP A 74 -3.31 6.45 3.22
N TYR A 75 -3.25 6.32 4.54
CA TYR A 75 -4.35 5.78 5.34
C TYR A 75 -5.63 6.59 5.17
N GLN A 76 -5.53 7.92 5.21
CA GLN A 76 -6.70 8.79 5.15
C GLN A 76 -7.34 8.78 3.77
N ALA A 77 -6.54 8.76 2.71
CA ALA A 77 -7.06 8.56 1.36
C ALA A 77 -7.73 7.18 1.22
N ASN A 78 -7.13 6.12 1.76
CA ASN A 78 -7.69 4.78 1.67
C ASN A 78 -8.98 4.60 2.48
N VAL A 79 -9.11 5.22 3.66
CA VAL A 79 -10.40 5.28 4.39
C VAL A 79 -11.48 5.93 3.53
N LYS A 80 -11.17 7.04 2.87
CA LYS A 80 -12.12 7.71 1.95
C LYS A 80 -12.49 6.86 0.75
N ARG A 81 -11.58 6.01 0.26
CA ARG A 81 -11.81 5.05 -0.84
C ARG A 81 -12.72 3.91 -0.40
N LEU A 82 -12.44 3.31 0.76
CA LEU A 82 -13.29 2.27 1.34
C LEU A 82 -14.71 2.77 1.59
N ASN A 83 -14.88 4.00 2.08
CA ASN A 83 -16.21 4.61 2.25
C ASN A 83 -17.01 4.73 0.93
N LYS A 84 -16.33 4.72 -0.21
CA LYS A 84 -16.93 4.76 -1.55
C LYS A 84 -17.04 3.37 -2.20
N GLY A 85 -16.58 2.31 -1.55
CA GLY A 85 -16.43 0.98 -2.13
C GLY A 85 -15.32 0.90 -3.18
N GLU A 86 -14.38 1.84 -3.19
CA GLU A 86 -13.21 1.81 -4.06
C GLU A 86 -12.10 0.95 -3.44
N PRO A 87 -11.31 0.22 -4.26
CA PRO A 87 -10.21 -0.59 -3.75
C PRO A 87 -9.09 0.27 -3.15
N LEU A 88 -8.35 -0.32 -2.21
CA LEU A 88 -7.15 0.25 -1.61
C LEU A 88 -6.13 0.63 -2.71
N LYS A 89 -5.43 1.74 -2.50
CA LYS A 89 -4.39 2.24 -3.39
C LYS A 89 -3.10 2.42 -2.60
N PHE A 90 -2.03 1.84 -3.12
CA PHE A 90 -0.69 1.93 -2.54
C PHE A 90 0.14 2.98 -3.30
N GLY A 91 1.08 3.60 -2.59
CA GLY A 91 1.89 4.74 -3.05
C GLY A 91 2.65 4.47 -4.37
N SER A 92 3.03 3.20 -4.61
CA SER A 92 3.62 2.78 -5.88
C SER A 92 2.66 2.95 -7.06
N GLU A 93 1.39 2.59 -6.93
CA GLU A 93 0.40 2.70 -8.01
C GLU A 93 0.00 4.15 -8.32
N SER A 94 0.16 5.07 -7.37
CA SER A 94 -0.02 6.51 -7.61
C SER A 94 1.14 7.18 -8.35
N LYS A 95 2.38 6.67 -8.21
CA LYS A 95 3.57 7.27 -8.83
C LYS A 95 4.02 6.57 -10.12
N PHE A 96 3.42 5.44 -10.50
CA PHE A 96 3.68 4.80 -11.80
C PHE A 96 3.06 5.54 -13.00
N GLU A 97 2.16 6.49 -12.77
CA GLU A 97 1.71 7.41 -13.83
C GLU A 97 2.80 8.43 -14.21
N ASP A 98 3.67 8.83 -13.27
CA ASP A 98 4.73 9.82 -13.49
C ASP A 98 5.99 9.25 -14.18
N ASN A 99 6.08 7.93 -14.32
CA ASN A 99 7.15 7.23 -15.03
C ASN A 99 6.79 6.86 -16.48
N LYS A 100 5.69 7.40 -17.02
CA LYS A 100 5.48 7.39 -18.47
C LYS A 100 6.39 8.46 -19.09
N PRO A 101 7.25 8.13 -20.07
CA PRO A 101 8.04 9.14 -20.76
C PRO A 101 7.09 10.24 -21.28
N ASN A 102 7.47 11.50 -21.06
CA ASN A 102 6.65 12.65 -21.48
C ASN A 102 6.20 12.44 -22.94
N LYS A 103 4.93 12.72 -23.23
CA LYS A 103 4.32 12.60 -24.55
C LYS A 103 5.16 13.29 -25.64
N ASP A 104 5.82 14.39 -25.29
CA ASP A 104 6.73 15.12 -26.18
C ASP A 104 7.97 14.29 -26.55
N LEU A 105 8.53 13.55 -25.59
CA LEU A 105 9.68 12.67 -25.80
C LEU A 105 9.30 11.47 -26.69
N LEU A 106 8.11 10.91 -26.47
CA LEU A 106 7.56 9.84 -27.31
C LEU A 106 7.30 10.31 -28.75
N GLN A 107 6.82 11.55 -28.94
CA GLN A 107 6.66 12.14 -30.26
C GLN A 107 7.99 12.41 -30.97
N MET A 108 9.01 12.89 -30.25
CA MET A 108 10.35 13.06 -30.81
C MET A 108 10.94 11.73 -31.31
N ILE A 109 10.84 10.67 -30.51
CA ILE A 109 11.33 9.32 -30.87
C ILE A 109 10.56 8.79 -32.10
N ALA A 110 9.24 8.95 -32.13
CA ALA A 110 8.42 8.53 -33.26
C ALA A 110 8.76 9.27 -34.57
N ASN A 111 9.10 10.56 -34.49
CA ASN A 111 9.53 11.34 -35.65
C ASN A 111 10.94 10.97 -36.12
N PHE A 112 11.83 10.61 -35.20
CA PHE A 112 13.19 10.16 -35.53
C PHE A 112 13.18 8.81 -36.25
N ASN A 113 12.30 7.89 -35.82
CA ASN A 113 12.16 6.55 -36.41
C ASN A 113 11.39 6.52 -37.75
N LYS A 114 10.90 7.68 -38.23
CA LYS A 114 10.23 7.82 -39.54
C LYS A 114 11.17 8.29 -40.66
N LYS A 115 12.47 8.43 -40.37
CA LYS A 115 13.53 8.57 -41.38
C LYS A 115 14.09 7.20 -41.74
#